data_AF-A0A0R1JT52-F1
#
_entry.id   AF-A0A0R1JT52-F1
#
_cell.length_a   1.000
_cell.length_b   1.000
_cell.length_c   1.000
_cell.angle_alpha   90.00
_cell.angle_beta   90.00
_cell.angle_gamma   90.00
#
_symmetry.space_group_name_H-M   'P 1'
#
loop_
_entity.id
_entity.type
_entity.pdbx_description
1 polymer ?
#
loop_
_entity_poly.entity_id
_entity_poly.type
_entity_poly.pdbx_seq_one_letter_code
_entity_poly.pdbx_strand_id
1 'polypeptide(L)' 'MVPLIQNGVGAALTIECVIDPTSHAGVRFVPFAPRVQTHTVLAWRKHRLQTPITTAFIARFKPHA' A
#
# COMPACT_ATOMS: atom_id res chain seq x y z
N MET A 1 -9.76 -7.63 -8.17
CA MET A 1 -8.46 -8.01 -8.75
C MET A 1 -8.08 -9.43 -8.36
N VAL A 2 -7.90 -9.74 -7.07
CA VAL A 2 -7.46 -11.07 -6.60
C VAL A 2 -8.24 -12.26 -7.20
N PRO A 3 -9.59 -12.26 -7.27
CA PRO A 3 -10.34 -13.37 -7.89
C PRO A 3 -10.01 -13.64 -9.37
N LEU A 4 -9.65 -12.61 -10.14
CA LEU A 4 -9.27 -12.77 -11.55
C LEU A 4 -7.92 -13.46 -11.69
N ILE A 5 -6.98 -13.14 -10.81
CA ILE A 5 -5.64 -13.77 -10.77
C ILE A 5 -5.78 -15.23 -10.33
N GLN A 6 -6.62 -15.49 -9.32
CA GLN A 6 -6.90 -16.85 -8.83
C GLN A 6 -7.50 -17.75 -9.91
N ASN A 7 -8.38 -17.21 -10.75
CA ASN A 7 -9.00 -17.93 -11.87
C ASN A 7 -8.10 -17.99 -13.12
N GLY A 8 -6.83 -17.58 -13.04
CA GLY A 8 -5.88 -17.65 -14.14
C GLY A 8 -6.15 -16.67 -15.29
N VAL A 9 -6.99 -15.66 -15.07
CA VAL A 9 -7.36 -14.68 -16.11
C VAL A 9 -6.21 -13.71 -16.41
N GLY A 10 -5.24 -13.57 -15.50
CA GLY A 10 -4.05 -12.75 -15.73
C GLY A 10 -3.24 -12.46 -14.47
N ALA A 11 -2.38 -11.44 -14.55
CA ALA A 11 -1.58 -10.92 -13.44
C ALA A 11 -1.88 -9.43 -13.21
N ALA A 12 -1.45 -8.90 -12.07
CA ALA A 12 -1.62 -7.48 -11.76
C ALA A 12 -0.34 -6.87 -11.19
N LEU A 13 -0.12 -5.60 -11.51
CA LEU A 13 0.90 -4.78 -10.89
C LEU A 13 0.35 -4.18 -9.59
N THR A 14 1.05 -4.41 -8.48
CA THR A 14 0.65 -3.93 -7.16
C THR A 14 1.87 -3.52 -6.33
N ILE A 15 1.63 -2.87 -5.20
CA ILE A 15 2.66 -2.54 -4.20
C ILE A 15 2.80 -3.74 -3.26
N GLU A 16 4.02 -3.99 -2.80
CA GLU A 16 4.31 -4.98 -1.76
C GLU A 16 3.41 -4.75 -0.52
N CYS A 17 2.99 -5.83 0.14
CA CYS A 17 2.08 -5.83 1.30
C CYS A 17 0.60 -5.46 1.03
N VAL A 18 0.18 -5.19 -0.20
CA VAL A 18 -1.26 -4.99 -0.52
C VAL A 18 -2.06 -6.29 -0.41
N ILE A 19 -1.43 -7.42 -0.75
CA ILE A 19 -2.01 -8.74 -0.59
C ILE A 19 -1.56 -9.28 0.77
N ASP A 20 -2.51 -9.68 1.60
CA ASP A 20 -2.24 -10.30 2.90
C ASP A 20 -1.41 -11.59 2.70
N PRO A 21 -0.19 -11.65 3.25
CA PRO A 21 0.67 -12.82 3.11
C PRO A 21 0.22 -14.04 3.92
N THR A 22 -0.75 -13.89 4.81
CA THR A 22 -1.30 -15.01 5.59
C THR A 22 -2.54 -15.61 4.92
N SER A 23 -3.22 -14.83 4.09
CA SER A 23 -4.44 -15.21 3.37
C SER A 23 -4.16 -15.52 1.89
N HIS A 24 -2.95 -16.01 1.57
CA HIS A 24 -2.48 -16.31 0.21
C HIS A 24 -3.33 -17.40 -0.49
N ALA A 25 -4.53 -17.06 -0.90
CA ALA A 25 -5.47 -17.93 -1.57
C ALA A 25 -5.01 -18.23 -3.02
N GLY A 26 -3.83 -18.84 -3.18
CA GLY A 26 -3.25 -19.24 -4.46
C GLY A 26 -2.51 -18.14 -5.23
N VAL A 27 -2.28 -16.96 -4.65
CA VAL A 27 -1.57 -15.85 -5.32
C VAL A 27 -0.28 -15.48 -4.58
N ARG A 28 0.78 -15.15 -5.33
CA ARG A 28 2.09 -14.71 -4.80
C ARG A 28 2.48 -13.35 -5.36
N PHE A 29 3.14 -12.53 -4.53
CA PHE A 29 3.79 -11.31 -4.99
C PHE A 29 5.14 -11.65 -5.63
N VAL A 30 5.44 -11.05 -6.78
CA VAL A 30 6.74 -11.19 -7.45
C VAL A 30 7.27 -9.77 -7.71
N PRO A 31 8.36 -9.35 -7.03
CA PRO A 31 8.95 -8.05 -7.28
C PRO A 31 9.61 -8.01 -8.66
N PHE A 32 9.62 -6.84 -9.30
CA PHE A 32 10.40 -6.64 -10.50
C PHE A 32 11.91 -6.72 -10.23
N ALA A 33 12.66 -7.13 -11.25
CA ALA A 33 14.10 -7.07 -11.30
C ALA A 33 14.50 -6.31 -12.59
N PRO A 34 15.00 -5.06 -12.50
CA PRO A 34 15.34 -4.32 -11.27
C PRO A 34 14.12 -3.89 -10.45
N ARG A 35 14.33 -3.66 -9.15
CA ARG A 35 13.26 -3.27 -8.22
C ARG A 35 12.71 -1.89 -8.58
N VAL A 36 11.39 -1.80 -8.75
CA VAL A 36 10.67 -0.53 -8.90
C VAL A 36 10.21 -0.07 -7.52
N GLN A 37 10.58 1.15 -7.14
CA GLN A 37 10.13 1.78 -5.90
C GLN A 37 9.09 2.86 -6.20
N THR A 38 8.08 2.97 -5.34
CA THR A 38 7.06 4.01 -5.43
C THR A 38 7.32 5.08 -4.38
N HIS A 39 7.30 6.36 -4.76
CA HIS A 39 7.35 7.48 -3.83
C HIS A 39 5.96 7.74 -3.21
N THR A 40 5.44 6.75 -2.48
CA THR A 40 4.12 6.85 -1.85
C THR A 40 4.12 7.93 -0.77
N VAL A 41 3.15 8.84 -0.83
CA VAL A 41 3.02 9.96 0.12
C VAL A 41 1.68 9.92 0.84
N LEU A 42 1.67 10.34 2.11
CA LEU A 42 0.44 10.68 2.80
C LEU A 42 -0.04 12.06 2.35
N ALA A 43 -1.04 12.10 1.48
CA ALA A 43 -1.65 13.35 1.03
C ALA A 43 -2.72 13.83 2.03
N TRP A 44 -2.65 15.12 2.42
CA TRP A 44 -3.62 15.74 3.32
C TRP A 44 -4.04 17.12 2.83
N ARG A 45 -5.32 17.49 3.01
CA ARG A 45 -5.84 18.78 2.55
C ARG A 45 -5.31 19.92 3.42
N LYS A 46 -4.59 20.87 2.79
CA LYS A 46 -3.89 21.98 3.47
C LYS A 46 -4.80 22.85 4.36
N HIS A 47 -6.02 23.14 3.92
CA HIS A 47 -6.95 24.06 4.60
C HIS A 47 -8.06 23.36 5.38
N ARG A 48 -7.91 22.06 5.71
CA ARG A 48 -8.85 21.37 6.59
C ARG A 48 -8.43 21.60 8.04
N LEU A 49 -9.38 22.01 8.89
CA LEU A 49 -9.15 22.17 10.32
C LEU A 49 -8.63 20.85 10.90
N GLN A 50 -7.43 20.85 11.46
CA GLN A 50 -6.83 19.67 12.08
C GLN A 50 -7.25 19.60 13.55
N THR A 51 -7.97 18.54 13.90
CA THR A 51 -8.21 18.22 15.30
C THR A 51 -6.92 17.70 15.94
N PRO A 52 -6.76 17.77 17.27
CA PRO A 52 -5.60 17.19 17.96
C PRO A 52 -5.36 15.72 17.61
N ILE A 53 -6.44 14.94 17.44
CA ILE A 53 -6.40 13.53 17.02
C ILE A 53 -5.82 13.40 15.61
N THR A 54 -6.24 14.25 14.68
CA THR A 54 -5.72 14.25 13.30
C THR A 54 -4.24 14.58 13.27
N THR A 55 -3.79 15.55 14.07
CA THR A 55 -2.38 15.93 14.18
C THR A 55 -1.55 14.78 14.74
N ALA A 56 -2.02 14.11 15.79
CA ALA A 56 -1.36 12.95 16.38
C ALA A 56 -1.28 11.77 15.39
N PHE A 57 -2.36 11.51 14.64
CA PHE A 57 -2.38 10.50 13.58
C PHE A 57 -1.34 10.79 12.50
N ILE A 58 -1.30 12.01 11.95
CA ILE A 58 -0.32 12.39 10.91
C ILE A 58 1.11 12.30 11.43
N ALA A 59 1.35 12.69 12.69
CA ALA A 59 2.67 12.61 13.30
C ALA A 59 3.21 11.17 13.36
N ARG A 60 2.34 10.16 13.45
CA ARG A 60 2.74 8.74 13.43
C ARG A 60 3.39 8.29 12.12
N PHE A 61 3.14 9.00 11.02
CA PHE A 61 3.70 8.69 9.70
C PHE A 61 5.00 9.45 9.42
N LYS A 62 5.41 10.38 10.29
CA LYS A 62 6.73 11.02 10.15
C LYS A 62 7.81 9.99 10.52
N PRO A 63 8.92 9.92 9.77
CA PRO A 63 10.05 9.08 10.16
C PRO A 63 10.51 9.49 11.56
N HIS A 64 10.78 8.52 12.43
CA HIS A 64 11.52 8.79 13.66
C HIS A 64 12.92 9.23 13.22
N ALA A 65 13.27 10.48 13.51
CA ALA A 65 14.60 11.02 13.29
C ALA A 65 15.59 10.42 14.29
#